data_AF-A0A4V2A1Q7-F1
#
_entry.id   AF-A0A4V2A1Q7-F1
#
_cell.length_a   1.000
_cell.length_b   1.000
_cell.length_c   1.000
_cell.angle_alpha   90.00
_cell.angle_beta   90.00
_cell.angle_gamma   90.00
#
_symmetry.space_group_name_H-M   'P 1'
#
loop_
_entity.id
_entity.type
_entity.pdbx_description
1 polymer ?
#
loop_
_entity_poly.entity_id
_entity_poly.type
_entity_poly.pdbx_seq_one_letter_code
_entity_poly.pdbx_strand_id
1 'polypeptide(L)'
;MTLTQEIWRQRWLSSINELTSLELQRKSWLDRQQTNPHWSFVEFMCSYFDDLLCGFPYSHYIEIGWVSPQEYDALRDWHEALSKYQTPRNDDHDRETILADRKWLNIVKAGDKAKLTLANSLSDEERRILTENIDYLQYT
;
A
#
# COMPACT_ATOMS: atom_id res chain seq x y z
N MET A 1 11.91 -19.07 5.96
CA MET A 1 12.79 -17.92 5.68
C MET A 1 12.47 -16.87 6.73
N THR A 2 13.43 -16.45 7.55
CA THR A 2 13.19 -15.41 8.56
C THR A 2 13.13 -14.05 7.86
N LEU A 3 12.05 -13.28 8.07
CA LEU A 3 11.91 -11.95 7.48
C LEU A 3 12.93 -11.01 8.13
N THR A 4 13.83 -10.43 7.33
CA THR A 4 14.79 -9.42 7.81
C THR A 4 14.15 -8.03 7.74
N GLN A 5 14.67 -7.08 8.52
CA GLN A 5 14.25 -5.68 8.45
C GLN A 5 14.35 -5.14 7.02
N GLU A 6 15.42 -5.46 6.31
CA GLU A 6 15.63 -5.02 4.93
C GLU A 6 14.53 -5.52 3.99
N ILE A 7 14.23 -6.83 4.01
CA ILE A 7 13.18 -7.41 3.17
C ILE A 7 11.80 -6.83 3.55
N TRP A 8 11.54 -6.65 4.84
CA TRP A 8 10.30 -6.03 5.31
C TRP A 8 10.17 -4.59 4.81
N ARG A 9 11.24 -3.78 4.90
CA ARG A 9 11.22 -2.38 4.44
C ARG A 9 10.99 -2.27 2.93
N GLN A 10 11.62 -3.13 2.14
CA GLN A 10 11.35 -3.18 0.69
C GLN A 10 9.87 -3.45 0.41
N ARG A 11 9.30 -4.50 1.02
CA ARG A 11 7.88 -4.84 0.86
C ARG A 11 6.96 -3.72 1.34
N TRP A 12 7.26 -3.11 2.48
CA TRP A 12 6.49 -2.01 3.03
C TRP A 12 6.44 -0.80 2.08
N LEU A 13 7.57 -0.41 1.50
CA LEU A 13 7.64 0.68 0.54
C LEU A 13 6.92 0.35 -0.77
N SER A 14 7.06 -0.88 -1.28
CA SER A 14 6.33 -1.35 -2.47
C SER A 14 4.82 -1.34 -2.25
N SER A 15 4.33 -1.88 -1.13
CA SER A 15 2.89 -1.87 -0.83
C SER A 15 2.33 -0.44 -0.67
N ILE A 16 3.09 0.48 -0.09
CA ILE A 16 2.69 1.91 -0.05
C ILE A 16 2.62 2.47 -1.48
N ASN A 17 3.59 2.18 -2.34
CA ASN A 17 3.58 2.63 -3.74
C ASN A 17 2.32 2.13 -4.47
N GLU A 18 1.99 0.85 -4.30
CA GLU A 18 0.83 0.19 -4.92
C GLU A 18 -0.51 0.75 -4.43
N LEU A 19 -0.69 0.84 -3.11
CA LEU A 19 -1.93 1.33 -2.47
C LEU A 19 -2.19 2.82 -2.72
N THR A 20 -1.16 3.58 -3.10
CA THR A 20 -1.28 5.01 -3.39
C THR A 20 -1.34 5.33 -4.89
N SER A 21 -1.15 4.34 -5.76
CA SER A 21 -1.18 4.52 -7.21
C SER A 21 -2.56 4.22 -7.79
N LEU A 22 -3.39 5.26 -7.94
CA LEU A 22 -4.71 5.12 -8.57
C LEU A 22 -4.63 4.65 -10.03
N GLU A 23 -3.58 5.07 -10.75
CA GLU A 23 -3.36 4.63 -12.13
C GLU A 23 -3.13 3.12 -12.19
N LEU A 24 -2.25 2.60 -11.35
CA LEU A 24 -1.98 1.17 -11.24
C LEU A 24 -3.24 0.40 -10.90
N GLN A 25 -3.96 0.83 -9.86
CA GLN A 25 -5.23 0.21 -9.44
C GLN A 25 -6.24 0.16 -10.60
N ARG A 26 -6.39 1.24 -11.37
CA ARG A 26 -7.30 1.25 -12.54
C ARG A 26 -6.86 0.26 -13.61
N LYS A 27 -5.57 0.23 -13.94
CA LYS A 27 -5.04 -0.62 -14.99
C LYS A 27 -5.12 -2.10 -14.63
N SER A 28 -4.82 -2.44 -13.37
CA SER A 28 -4.73 -3.82 -12.92
C SER A 28 -6.07 -4.37 -12.40
N TRP A 29 -6.81 -3.61 -11.60
CA TRP A 29 -8.06 -4.12 -11.02
C TRP A 29 -9.18 -4.24 -12.06
N LEU A 30 -9.15 -3.44 -13.13
CA LEU A 30 -10.13 -3.52 -14.22
C LEU A 30 -9.68 -4.44 -15.37
N ASP A 31 -8.53 -5.09 -15.24
CA ASP A 31 -8.08 -6.09 -16.22
C ASP A 31 -8.97 -7.33 -16.17
N ARG A 32 -9.84 -7.46 -17.18
CA ARG A 32 -10.77 -8.59 -17.31
C ARG A 32 -10.09 -9.89 -17.74
N GLN A 33 -8.88 -9.83 -18.29
CA GLN A 33 -8.10 -11.02 -18.62
C GLN A 33 -7.47 -11.64 -17.37
N GLN A 34 -7.49 -10.93 -16.24
CA GLN A 34 -6.82 -11.33 -15.01
C GLN A 34 -5.36 -11.73 -15.26
N THR A 35 -4.67 -10.97 -16.11
CA THR A 35 -3.32 -11.31 -16.55
C THR A 35 -2.36 -11.41 -15.36
N ASN A 36 -2.69 -10.74 -14.25
CA ASN A 36 -2.05 -10.99 -12.96
C ASN A 36 -3.06 -10.98 -11.79
N PRO A 37 -3.36 -12.15 -11.18
CA PRO A 37 -4.34 -12.26 -10.08
C PRO A 37 -3.89 -11.55 -8.79
N HIS A 38 -2.59 -11.27 -8.63
CA HIS A 38 -2.03 -10.58 -7.47
C HIS A 38 -2.38 -9.08 -7.41
N TRP A 39 -3.04 -8.54 -8.44
CA TRP A 39 -3.35 -7.13 -8.54
C TRP A 39 -4.86 -6.88 -8.41
N SER A 40 -5.34 -6.93 -7.17
CA SER A 40 -6.72 -6.58 -6.82
C SER A 40 -6.77 -5.80 -5.52
N PHE A 41 -7.92 -5.20 -5.21
CA PHE A 41 -8.15 -4.55 -3.93
C PHE A 41 -7.85 -5.50 -2.76
N VAL A 42 -8.41 -6.72 -2.81
CA VAL A 42 -8.22 -7.73 -1.77
C VAL A 42 -6.74 -8.07 -1.59
N GLU A 43 -6.03 -8.37 -2.68
CA GLU A 43 -4.62 -8.74 -2.62
C GLU A 43 -3.75 -7.59 -2.08
N PHE A 44 -4.03 -6.34 -2.46
CA PHE A 44 -3.30 -5.18 -1.94
C PHE A 44 -3.53 -5.00 -0.43
N MET A 45 -4.77 -5.14 0.03
CA MET A 45 -5.13 -5.01 1.44
C MET A 45 -4.54 -6.14 2.28
N CYS A 46 -4.65 -7.40 1.81
CA CYS A 46 -4.06 -8.56 2.50
C CYS A 46 -2.54 -8.50 2.52
N SER A 47 -1.90 -8.15 1.40
CA SER A 47 -0.43 -8.01 1.35
C SER A 47 0.08 -7.00 2.37
N TYR A 48 -0.64 -5.88 2.55
CA TYR A 48 -0.25 -4.84 3.49
C TYR A 48 -0.63 -5.14 4.94
N PHE A 49 -1.86 -5.54 5.24
CA PHE A 49 -2.31 -5.74 6.62
C PHE A 49 -2.03 -7.13 7.17
N ASP A 50 -2.22 -8.18 6.38
CA ASP A 50 -2.12 -9.55 6.85
C ASP A 50 -0.67 -10.06 6.71
N ASP A 51 -0.09 -9.95 5.52
CA ASP A 51 1.23 -10.51 5.24
C ASP A 51 2.36 -9.64 5.80
N LEU A 52 2.32 -8.33 5.53
CA LEU A 52 3.39 -7.41 5.93
C LEU A 52 3.34 -7.10 7.44
N LEU A 53 2.16 -6.78 7.99
CA LEU A 53 2.04 -6.49 9.43
C LEU A 53 1.94 -7.76 10.29
N CYS A 54 1.66 -8.92 9.70
CA CYS A 54 1.65 -10.21 10.39
C CYS A 54 0.82 -10.21 11.69
N GLY A 55 -0.31 -9.50 11.69
CA GLY A 55 -1.21 -9.37 12.84
C GLY A 55 -0.72 -8.42 13.95
N PHE A 56 0.43 -7.77 13.81
CA PHE A 56 0.89 -6.75 14.74
C PHE A 56 0.28 -5.37 14.43
N PRO A 57 0.01 -4.53 15.44
CA PRO A 57 -0.35 -3.15 15.20
C PRO A 57 0.80 -2.40 14.53
N TYR A 58 0.51 -1.37 13.74
CA TYR A 58 1.56 -0.62 13.05
C TYR A 58 2.58 0.03 14.03
N SER A 59 2.17 0.34 15.26
CA SER A 59 3.06 0.84 16.32
C SER A 59 4.16 -0.16 16.72
N HIS A 60 3.98 -1.46 16.46
CA HIS A 60 5.02 -2.45 16.72
C HIS A 60 6.31 -2.14 15.95
N TYR A 61 6.19 -1.66 14.71
CA TYR A 61 7.34 -1.44 13.83
C TYR A 61 8.18 -0.22 14.21
N ILE A 62 7.60 0.74 14.94
CA ILE A 62 8.37 1.79 15.61
C ILE A 62 9.02 1.29 16.90
N GLU A 63 8.33 0.45 17.69
CA GLU A 63 8.86 -0.12 18.95
C GLU A 63 10.11 -0.99 18.72
N ILE A 64 10.14 -1.77 17.62
CA ILE A 64 11.30 -2.60 17.25
C ILE A 64 12.35 -1.86 16.41
N GLY A 65 12.13 -0.58 16.12
CA GLY A 65 13.06 0.27 15.37
C GLY A 65 13.15 -0.02 13.87
N TRP A 66 12.17 -0.70 13.28
CA TRP A 66 12.12 -0.95 11.84
C TRP A 66 11.59 0.24 11.05
N VAL A 67 10.77 1.06 11.69
CA VAL A 67 10.24 2.33 11.22
C VAL A 67 10.68 3.41 12.21
N SER A 68 11.25 4.51 11.72
CA SER A 68 11.61 5.65 12.57
C SER A 68 10.37 6.44 13.02
N PRO A 69 10.45 7.24 14.09
CA PRO A 69 9.35 8.10 14.51
C PRO A 69 8.83 9.02 13.39
N GLN A 70 9.74 9.58 12.59
CA GLN A 70 9.40 10.47 11.48
C GLN A 70 8.65 9.75 10.37
N GLU A 71 9.07 8.53 10.02
CA GLU A 71 8.40 7.69 9.03
C GLU A 71 7.01 7.26 9.51
N TYR A 72 6.89 6.90 10.80
CA TYR A 72 5.63 6.52 11.41
C TYR A 72 4.64 7.69 11.41
N ASP A 73 5.07 8.88 11.84
CA ASP A 73 4.23 10.07 11.85
C ASP A 73 3.80 10.50 10.44
N ALA A 74 4.63 10.27 9.41
CA ALA A 74 4.28 10.56 8.03
C ALA A 74 3.10 9.70 7.53
N LEU A 75 2.93 8.48 8.04
CA LEU A 75 1.97 7.49 7.52
C LEU A 75 0.83 7.14 8.47
N ARG A 76 0.94 7.39 9.78
CA ARG A 76 -0.05 6.92 10.77
C ARG A 76 -1.48 7.28 10.39
N ASP A 77 -1.73 8.52 10.01
CA ASP A 77 -3.09 8.99 9.71
C ASP A 77 -3.63 8.34 8.41
N TRP A 78 -2.77 8.10 7.42
CA TRP A 78 -3.14 7.36 6.21
C TRP A 78 -3.39 5.88 6.51
N HIS A 79 -2.52 5.24 7.28
CA HIS A 79 -2.67 3.86 7.73
C HIS A 79 -3.99 3.65 8.49
N GLU A 80 -4.34 4.58 9.39
CA GLU A 80 -5.59 4.53 10.14
C GLU A 80 -6.81 4.76 9.24
N ALA A 81 -6.73 5.67 8.27
CA ALA A 81 -7.81 5.87 7.30
C ALA A 81 -8.02 4.63 6.42
N LEU A 82 -6.92 3.98 6.02
CA LEU A 82 -6.93 2.76 5.22
C LEU A 82 -7.52 1.57 6.00
N SER A 83 -7.15 1.38 7.27
CA SER A 83 -7.63 0.26 8.09
C SER A 83 -9.12 0.35 8.44
N LYS A 84 -9.69 1.56 8.41
CA LYS A 84 -11.11 1.81 8.66
C LYS A 84 -11.96 1.84 7.39
N TYR A 85 -11.34 1.71 6.22
CA TYR A 85 -12.07 1.71 4.96
C TYR A 85 -13.01 0.50 4.89
N GLN A 86 -14.26 0.76 4.51
CA GLN A 86 -15.25 -0.27 4.25
C GLN A 86 -15.68 -0.12 2.80
N THR A 87 -15.62 -1.22 2.06
CA THR A 87 -16.01 -1.23 0.65
C THR A 87 -17.51 -0.95 0.50
N PRO A 88 -17.91 -0.24 -0.57
CA PRO A 88 -19.32 -0.04 -0.86
C PRO A 88 -20.06 -1.38 -0.92
N ARG A 89 -21.20 -1.45 -0.22
CA ARG A 89 -22.04 -2.67 -0.13
C ARG A 89 -21.34 -3.88 0.52
N ASN A 90 -20.18 -3.69 1.16
CA ASN A 90 -19.32 -4.77 1.70
C ASN A 90 -18.92 -5.78 0.62
N ASP A 91 -18.68 -5.32 -0.61
CA ASP A 91 -18.20 -6.13 -1.72
C ASP A 91 -16.78 -5.73 -2.10
N ASP A 92 -15.81 -6.50 -1.61
CA ASP A 92 -14.38 -6.28 -1.86
C ASP A 92 -13.96 -6.65 -3.29
N HIS A 93 -14.85 -7.25 -4.08
CA HIS A 93 -14.61 -7.65 -5.46
C HIS A 93 -15.25 -6.68 -6.47
N ASP A 94 -16.11 -5.76 -6.04
CA ASP A 94 -16.71 -4.70 -6.88
C ASP A 94 -15.70 -3.57 -7.17
N ARG A 95 -14.70 -3.93 -7.97
CA ARG A 95 -13.55 -3.07 -8.35
C ARG A 95 -14.00 -1.73 -8.93
N GLU A 96 -15.04 -1.73 -9.75
CA GLU A 96 -15.57 -0.52 -10.38
C GLU A 96 -16.17 0.43 -9.34
N THR A 97 -16.98 -0.09 -8.41
CA THR A 97 -17.57 0.74 -7.36
C THR A 97 -16.52 1.22 -6.36
N ILE A 98 -15.51 0.41 -6.01
CA ILE A 98 -14.38 0.84 -5.16
C ILE A 98 -13.61 1.98 -5.83
N LEU A 99 -13.28 1.86 -7.12
CA LEU A 99 -12.54 2.90 -7.87
C LEU A 99 -13.35 4.19 -8.12
N ALA A 100 -14.66 4.14 -7.90
CA ALA A 100 -15.55 5.30 -7.93
C ALA A 100 -15.89 5.85 -6.53
N ASP A 101 -15.55 5.13 -5.45
CA ASP A 101 -15.86 5.56 -4.09
C ASP A 101 -15.01 6.78 -3.70
N ARG A 102 -15.70 7.87 -3.36
CA ARG A 102 -15.07 9.09 -2.88
C ARG A 102 -14.23 8.86 -1.61
N LYS A 103 -14.61 7.91 -0.74
CA LYS A 103 -13.82 7.57 0.46
C LYS A 103 -12.49 6.96 0.05
N TRP A 104 -12.50 5.97 -0.84
CA TRP A 104 -11.29 5.35 -1.39
C TRP A 104 -10.39 6.39 -2.07
N LEU A 105 -10.95 7.20 -2.96
CA LEU A 105 -10.20 8.24 -3.67
C LEU A 105 -9.55 9.26 -2.72
N ASN A 106 -10.22 9.60 -1.62
CA ASN A 106 -9.64 10.46 -0.59
C ASN A 106 -8.48 9.77 0.16
N ILE A 107 -8.60 8.48 0.46
CA ILE A 107 -7.54 7.69 1.11
C ILE A 107 -6.31 7.60 0.20
N VAL A 108 -6.49 7.29 -1.08
CA VAL A 108 -5.40 7.23 -2.07
C VAL A 108 -4.70 8.58 -2.17
N LYS A 109 -5.47 9.68 -2.24
CA LYS A 109 -4.91 11.05 -2.26
C LYS A 109 -4.18 11.43 -0.97
N ALA A 110 -4.69 11.01 0.19
CA ALA A 110 -4.01 11.22 1.46
C ALA A 110 -2.69 10.43 1.52
N GLY A 111 -2.71 9.19 1.01
CA GLY A 111 -1.54 8.33 0.92
C GLY A 111 -0.47 8.88 0.00
N ASP A 112 -0.84 9.44 -1.16
CA ASP A 112 0.13 10.10 -2.06
C ASP A 112 0.85 11.28 -1.36
N LYS A 113 0.13 12.07 -0.56
CA LYS A 113 0.76 13.11 0.27
C LYS A 113 1.66 12.56 1.38
N ALA A 114 1.20 11.50 2.06
CA ALA A 114 1.97 10.83 3.10
C ALA A 114 3.28 10.24 2.53
N LYS A 115 3.19 9.62 1.35
CA LYS A 115 4.31 9.09 0.56
C LYS A 115 5.35 10.16 0.22
N LEU A 116 4.92 11.35 -0.21
CA LEU A 116 5.84 12.48 -0.45
C LEU A 116 6.54 12.93 0.83
N THR A 117 5.82 12.95 1.96
CA THR A 117 6.41 13.26 3.26
C THR A 117 7.45 12.21 3.67
N LEU A 118 7.09 10.93 3.55
CA LEU A 118 7.95 9.78 3.84
C LEU A 118 9.24 9.80 3.03
N ALA A 119 9.17 10.13 1.73
CA ALA A 119 10.35 10.14 0.85
C ALA A 119 11.51 11.01 1.36
N ASN A 120 11.22 12.03 2.18
CA ASN A 120 12.23 12.92 2.75
C ASN A 120 13.10 12.26 3.83
N SER A 121 12.63 11.18 4.47
CA SER A 121 13.38 10.47 5.51
C SER A 121 14.07 9.20 5.02
N LEU A 122 13.82 8.80 3.77
CA LEU A 122 14.35 7.56 3.20
C LEU A 122 15.76 7.73 2.62
N SER A 123 16.47 6.63 2.41
CA SER A 123 17.65 6.61 1.54
C SER A 123 17.28 6.76 0.06
N ASP A 124 18.27 6.99 -0.82
CA ASP A 124 18.03 7.04 -2.26
C ASP A 124 17.45 5.73 -2.81
N GLU A 125 17.93 4.59 -2.29
CA GLU A 125 17.48 3.27 -2.74
C GLU A 125 16.02 3.00 -2.34
N GLU A 126 15.68 3.31 -1.10
CA GLU A 126 14.30 3.18 -0.60
C GLU A 126 13.35 4.14 -1.30
N ARG A 127 13.79 5.37 -1.59
CA ARG A 127 13.01 6.30 -2.41
C ARG A 127 12.70 5.72 -3.78
N ARG A 128 13.65 5.03 -4.42
CA ARG A 128 13.42 4.40 -5.74
C ARG A 128 12.32 3.37 -5.64
N ILE A 129 12.35 2.49 -4.64
CA ILE A 129 11.30 1.48 -4.41
C ILE A 129 9.94 2.17 -4.21
N LEU A 130 9.89 3.20 -3.36
CA LEU A 130 8.67 3.94 -3.07
C LEU A 130 8.09 4.62 -4.32
N THR A 131 8.92 5.05 -5.27
CA THR A 131 8.49 5.79 -6.48
C THR A 131 8.59 4.98 -7.77
N GLU A 132 8.84 3.68 -7.67
CA GLU A 132 9.04 2.83 -8.84
C GLU A 132 7.81 2.88 -9.75
N ASN A 133 8.04 2.98 -11.06
CA ASN A 133 6.98 2.83 -12.02
C ASN A 133 6.67 1.34 -12.18
N ILE A 134 5.50 0.93 -11.71
CA ILE A 134 5.10 -0.47 -11.69
C ILE A 134 4.48 -0.84 -13.03
N ASP A 135 5.21 -1.61 -13.82
CA ASP A 135 4.67 -2.27 -15.02
C ASP A 135 4.01 -3.60 -14.63
N TYR A 136 2.73 -3.54 -14.27
CA TYR A 136 1.96 -4.71 -13.85
C TYR A 136 1.85 -5.82 -14.92
N LEU A 137 2.19 -5.53 -16.19
CA LEU A 137 2.24 -6.51 -17.27
C LEU A 137 3.54 -7.32 -17.30
N GLN A 138 4.59 -6.91 -16.59
CA GLN A 138 5.86 -7.66 -16.53
C GLN A 138 5.84 -8.82 -15.53
N TYR A 139 4.81 -8.89 -14.69
CA TYR A 139 4.70 -9.89 -13.61
C TYR A 139 3.72 -11.03 -13.95
N THR A 140 3.46 -11.27 -15.24
CA THR A 140 2.54 -12.29 -15.79
C THR A 140 3.18 -13.66 -15.92
#